data_AF-A0A316RU57-F1
#
_entry.id   AF-A0A316RU57-F1
#
_cell.length_a   1.000
_cell.length_b   1.000
_cell.length_c   1.000
_cell.angle_alpha   90.00
_cell.angle_beta   90.00
_cell.angle_gamma   90.00
#
_symmetry.space_group_name_H-M   'P 1'
#
loop_
_entity.id
_entity.type
_entity.pdbx_description
1 polymer ?
#
loop_
_entity_poly.entity_id
_entity_poly.type
_entity_poly.pdbx_seq_one_letter_code
_entity_poly.pdbx_strand_id
1 'polypeptide(L)'
;MADAFCIVCGAGMTGDEAALNYKYISRQCRDFLCPACLGKKLGLSPDELHRMIQVFRAQGCRLFSPLAPGEDLPSPAAPGGKP
;
A
#
# COMPACT_ATOMS: atom_id res chain seq x y z
N MET A 1 4.77 -14.12 -8.13
CA MET A 1 3.83 -13.82 -9.25
C MET A 1 3.13 -12.51 -8.91
N ALA A 2 2.86 -11.66 -9.90
CA ALA A 2 2.06 -10.45 -9.69
C ALA A 2 0.60 -10.86 -9.46
N ASP A 3 0.00 -10.38 -8.36
CA ASP A 3 -1.36 -10.77 -7.94
C ASP A 3 -2.41 -9.78 -8.49
N ALA A 4 -1.96 -8.58 -8.86
CA ALA A 4 -2.79 -7.55 -9.47
C ALA A 4 -1.98 -6.70 -10.46
N PHE A 5 -2.69 -5.98 -11.33
CA PHE A 5 -2.09 -5.06 -12.31
C PHE A 5 -2.73 -3.67 -12.20
N CYS A 6 -1.92 -2.65 -12.40
CA CYS A 6 -2.39 -1.27 -12.41
C CYS A 6 -3.24 -1.00 -13.65
N ILE A 7 -4.47 -0.49 -13.46
CA ILE A 7 -5.37 -0.15 -14.58
C ILE A 7 -4.90 1.07 -15.40
N VAL A 8 -3.96 1.86 -14.89
CA VAL A 8 -3.46 3.08 -15.55
C VAL A 8 -2.21 2.81 -16.37
N CYS A 9 -1.23 2.10 -15.80
CA CYS A 9 0.07 1.88 -16.45
C CYS A 9 0.38 0.41 -16.77
N GLY A 10 -0.47 -0.52 -16.36
CA GLY A 10 -0.25 -1.96 -16.57
C GLY A 10 0.86 -2.59 -15.71
N ALA A 11 1.44 -1.84 -14.77
CA ALA A 11 2.48 -2.37 -13.89
C ALA A 11 1.94 -3.51 -13.01
N GLY A 12 2.69 -4.61 -12.92
CA GLY A 12 2.40 -5.71 -12.01
C GLY A 12 2.68 -5.32 -10.57
N MET A 13 1.84 -5.82 -9.66
CA MET A 13 1.82 -5.42 -8.26
C MET A 13 1.79 -6.67 -7.36
N THR A 14 2.35 -6.53 -6.17
CA THR A 14 2.22 -7.49 -5.08
C THR A 14 0.86 -7.34 -4.38
N GLY A 15 0.46 -8.38 -3.64
CA GLY A 15 -0.78 -8.35 -2.86
C GLY A 15 -0.83 -7.20 -1.86
N ASP A 16 0.30 -6.83 -1.26
CA ASP A 16 0.40 -5.70 -0.33
C ASP A 16 0.21 -4.34 -1.03
N GLU A 17 0.73 -4.18 -2.25
CA GLU A 17 0.50 -2.97 -3.04
C GLU A 17 -0.96 -2.86 -3.49
N ALA A 18 -1.60 -3.99 -3.85
CA ALA A 18 -3.03 -4.03 -4.12
C ALA A 18 -3.84 -3.69 -2.87
N ALA A 19 -3.41 -4.14 -1.69
CA ALA A 19 -4.05 -3.86 -0.42
C ALA A 19 -4.10 -2.38 -0.04
N LEU A 20 -3.15 -1.57 -0.53
CA LEU A 20 -3.23 -0.11 -0.40
C LEU A 20 -4.49 0.46 -1.07
N ASN A 21 -4.90 -0.09 -2.21
CA ASN A 21 -6.12 0.36 -2.89
C ASN A 21 -7.36 0.06 -2.04
N TYR A 22 -7.40 -1.12 -1.39
CA TYR A 22 -8.48 -1.44 -0.46
C TYR A 22 -8.51 -0.49 0.76
N LYS A 23 -7.33 -0.07 1.21
CA LYS A 23 -7.17 0.80 2.39
C LYS A 23 -7.50 2.27 2.10
N TYR A 24 -7.02 2.82 0.99
CA TYR A 24 -7.12 4.25 0.66
C TYR A 24 -8.27 4.59 -0.27
N ILE A 25 -8.67 3.68 -1.17
CA ILE A 25 -9.78 3.93 -2.10
C ILE A 25 -11.07 3.38 -1.52
N SER A 26 -11.17 2.06 -1.37
CA SER A 26 -12.34 1.38 -0.81
C SER A 26 -12.08 -0.12 -0.65
N ARG A 27 -12.59 -0.74 0.41
CA ARG A 27 -12.48 -2.20 0.66
C ARG A 27 -13.03 -3.09 -0.46
N GLN A 28 -13.85 -2.55 -1.35
CA GLN A 28 -14.51 -3.27 -2.46
C GLN A 28 -14.03 -2.78 -3.83
N CYS A 29 -12.91 -2.05 -3.88
CA CYS A 29 -12.36 -1.56 -5.14
C CYS A 29 -12.00 -2.74 -6.05
N ARG A 30 -12.43 -2.66 -7.32
CA ARG A 30 -12.08 -3.63 -8.37
C ARG A 30 -10.92 -3.15 -9.24
N ASP A 31 -10.67 -1.85 -9.19
CA ASP A 31 -9.61 -1.18 -9.92
C ASP A 31 -8.38 -0.99 -9.02
N PHE A 32 -7.24 -1.52 -9.44
CA PHE A 32 -5.99 -1.36 -8.70
C PHE A 32 -5.09 -0.33 -9.37
N LEU A 33 -4.47 0.50 -8.54
CA LEU A 33 -3.46 1.48 -8.94
C LEU A 33 -2.14 1.11 -8.28
N CYS A 34 -1.07 1.04 -9.08
CA CYS A 34 0.27 0.87 -8.53
C CYS A 34 0.62 2.02 -7.59
N PRO A 35 1.60 1.86 -6.68
CA PRO A 35 1.98 2.91 -5.72
C PRO A 35 2.31 4.24 -6.40
N ALA A 36 2.91 4.22 -7.60
CA ALA A 36 3.16 5.45 -8.35
C ALA A 36 1.87 6.15 -8.82
N CYS A 37 0.89 5.40 -9.34
CA CYS A 37 -0.38 5.96 -9.81
C CYS A 37 -1.31 6.34 -8.64
N LEU A 38 -1.36 5.50 -7.61
CA LEU A 38 -2.10 5.76 -6.39
C LEU A 38 -1.53 6.98 -5.66
N GLY A 39 -0.21 7.09 -5.60
CA GLY A 39 0.51 8.23 -5.03
C GLY A 39 0.13 9.53 -5.73
N LYS A 40 0.15 9.57 -7.06
CA LYS A 40 -0.34 10.73 -7.84
C LYS A 40 -1.78 11.12 -7.52
N LYS A 41 -2.66 10.15 -7.25
CA LYS A 41 -4.07 10.39 -6.91
C LYS A 41 -4.25 10.91 -5.48
N LEU A 42 -3.43 10.44 -4.54
CA LEU A 42 -3.47 10.84 -3.13
C LEU A 42 -2.58 12.06 -2.81
N GLY A 43 -1.71 12.45 -3.75
CA GLY A 43 -0.66 13.45 -3.51
C GLY A 43 0.50 12.90 -2.66
N LEU A 44 0.72 11.58 -2.67
CA LEU A 44 1.78 10.89 -1.93
C LEU A 44 2.87 10.38 -2.88
N SER A 45 4.07 10.24 -2.35
CA SER A 45 5.16 9.58 -3.08
C SER A 45 5.00 8.05 -3.05
N PRO A 46 5.49 7.31 -4.05
CA PRO A 46 5.48 5.85 -4.02
C PRO A 46 6.23 5.30 -2.79
N ASP A 47 7.32 5.94 -2.37
CA ASP A 47 8.08 5.57 -1.16
C ASP A 47 7.22 5.65 0.10
N GLU A 48 6.40 6.69 0.24
CA GLU A 48 5.49 6.84 1.38
C GLU A 48 4.46 5.72 1.41
N LEU A 49 3.89 5.36 0.26
CA LEU A 49 2.95 4.24 0.18
C LEU A 49 3.60 2.91 0.58
N HIS A 50 4.86 2.69 0.19
CA HIS A 50 5.61 1.51 0.60
C HIS A 50 5.89 1.51 2.10
N ARG A 51 6.22 2.67 2.69
CA ARG A 51 6.33 2.80 4.16
C ARG A 51 5.01 2.51 4.85
N MET A 52 3.90 2.98 4.29
CA MET A 52 2.56 2.72 4.84
C MET A 52 2.22 1.23 4.86
N ILE A 53 2.59 0.47 3.84
CA ILE A 53 2.50 -1.00 3.86
C ILE A 53 3.18 -1.54 5.12
N GLN A 54 4.45 -1.21 5.35
CA GLN A 54 5.20 -1.71 6.51
C GLN A 54 4.56 -1.29 7.85
N VAL A 55 4.08 -0.05 7.94
CA VAL A 55 3.37 0.47 9.12
C VAL A 55 2.08 -0.32 9.38
N PHE A 56 1.30 -0.63 8.36
CA PHE A 56 0.08 -1.43 8.51
C PHE A 56 0.38 -2.89 8.85
N ARG A 57 1.47 -3.47 8.32
CA ARG A 57 1.94 -4.82 8.69
C ARG A 57 2.34 -4.88 10.16
N ALA A 58 3.10 -3.88 10.63
CA ALA A 58 3.49 -3.74 12.03
C ALA A 58 2.29 -3.59 12.98
N GLN A 59 1.23 -2.91 12.54
CA GLN A 59 -0.03 -2.78 13.29
C GLN A 59 -0.88 -4.07 13.29
N GLY A 60 -0.47 -5.13 12.58
CA GLY A 60 -1.26 -6.36 12.46
C GLY A 60 -2.51 -6.22 11.58
N CYS A 61 -2.48 -5.31 10.61
CA CYS A 61 -3.61 -5.14 9.69
C CYS A 61 -3.73 -6.37 8.77
N ARG A 62 -4.83 -7.13 8.92
CA ARG A 62 -5.10 -8.37 8.16
C ARG A 62 -5.16 -8.22 6.63
N LEU A 63 -5.14 -7.00 6.11
CA LEU A 63 -5.08 -6.73 4.67
C LEU A 63 -3.66 -6.91 4.11
N PHE A 64 -2.64 -6.85 4.97
CA PHE A 64 -1.24 -6.93 4.58
C PHE A 64 -0.61 -8.19 5.18
N SER A 65 0.37 -8.75 4.50
CA SER A 65 1.08 -9.95 4.97
C SER A 65 1.84 -9.64 6.27
N PRO A 66 2.00 -10.56 7.23
CA PRO A 66 2.84 -10.30 8.40
C PRO A 66 4.29 -10.02 8.00
N LEU A 67 4.99 -9.18 8.77
CA LEU A 67 6.42 -8.89 8.56
C LEU A 67 7.23 -10.18 8.62
N ALA A 68 8.10 -10.41 7.64
CA ALA A 68 9.04 -11.50 7.71
C ALA A 68 10.10 -11.18 8.79
N PRO A 69 10.62 -12.19 9.52
CA PRO A 69 11.70 -11.97 10.48
C PRO A 69 12.95 -11.47 9.74
N GLY A 70 13.22 -10.16 9.81
CA GLY A 70 14.34 -9.51 9.11
C GLY A 70 14.00 -8.15 8.47
N GLU A 71 12.72 -7.79 8.33
CA GLU A 71 12.34 -6.44 7.92
C GLU A 71 12.41 -5.47 9.12
N ASP A 72 13.31 -4.48 9.05
CA ASP A 72 13.37 -3.36 9.97
C ASP A 72 12.03 -2.61 9.96
N LEU A 73 11.35 -2.54 11.12
CA LEU A 73 10.13 -1.75 11.24
C LEU A 73 10.50 -0.28 11.05
N PRO A 74 9.95 0.43 10.05
CA PRO A 74 10.10 1.87 10.03
C PRO A 74 9.47 2.43 11.31
N SER A 75 10.27 3.20 12.05
CA SER A 75 9.88 3.88 13.29
C SER A 75 8.50 4.54 13.12
N PRO A 76 7.59 4.44 14.11
CA PRO A 76 6.17 4.79 13.94
C PRO A 76 5.99 6.30 13.77
N ALA A 77 6.26 6.81 12.58
CA ALA A 77 5.77 8.10 12.14
C ALA A 77 4.30 7.90 11.78
N ALA A 78 3.43 8.37 12.68
CA ALA A 78 1.97 8.31 12.55
C ALA A 78 1.53 8.69 11.12
N PRO A 79 0.68 7.90 10.44
CA PRO A 79 0.09 8.35 9.19
C PRO A 79 -0.77 9.58 9.50
N GLY A 80 -0.32 10.74 9.02
CA GLY A 80 -1.04 12.00 9.12
C GLY A 80 -2.45 11.82 8.57
N GLY A 81 -3.43 11.87 9.47
CA GLY A 81 -4.80 12.15 9.09
C GLY A 81 -4.85 13.54 8.48
N LYS A 82 -5.44 13.66 7.29
CA LYS A 82 -5.86 14.99 6.79
C LYS A 82 -6.81 15.64 7.81
N PRO A 83 -6.76 16.98 7.99
CA PRO A 83 -7.66 17.73 8.85
C PRO A 83 -9.12 17.69 8.38
#